data_AF-A0A3R7P4R7-F1
#
_entry.id   AF-A0A3R7P4R7-F1
#
_cell.length_a   1.000
_cell.length_b   1.000
_cell.length_c   1.000
_cell.angle_alpha   90.00
_cell.angle_beta   90.00
_cell.angle_gamma   90.00
#
_symmetry.space_group_name_H-M   'P 1'
#
loop_
_entity.id
_entity.type
_entity.pdbx_description
1 polymer ?
#
loop_
_entity_poly.entity_id
_entity_poly.type
_entity_poly.pdbx_seq_one_letter_code
_entity_poly.pdbx_strand_id
1 'polypeptide(L)'
;MKNPYELPEEVRWYQTLWDMRNREFRTTFLKSKRRQWRLFWKYESHLVYERVIMGFIVATGLFLMSNADLTVALFRLPTEDVNELLKQDVWRKYRNEVNERKEHASKMLEESSYMQNKNKPPAS
;
A
#
# COMPACT_ATOMS: atom_id res chain seq x y z
N MET A 1 9.81 50.96 -22.62
CA MET A 1 9.08 50.68 -21.36
C MET A 1 8.97 49.17 -21.22
N LYS A 2 9.63 48.56 -20.23
CA LYS A 2 9.50 47.11 -19.97
C LYS A 2 8.11 46.85 -19.39
N ASN A 3 7.40 45.85 -19.91
CA ASN A 3 6.08 45.48 -19.46
C ASN A 3 6.18 45.06 -17.98
N PRO A 4 5.49 45.72 -17.02
CA PRO A 4 5.62 45.43 -15.59
C PRO A 4 5.11 44.03 -15.20
N TYR A 5 4.57 43.27 -16.15
CA TYR A 5 4.05 41.92 -15.97
C TYR A 5 4.95 40.81 -16.53
N GLU A 6 6.08 41.15 -17.17
CA GLU A 6 7.09 40.19 -17.63
C GLU A 6 8.17 40.00 -16.56
N LEU A 7 7.77 39.42 -15.42
CA LEU A 7 8.70 39.05 -14.37
C LEU A 7 9.00 37.54 -14.40
N PRO A 8 10.21 37.15 -13.96
CA PRO A 8 10.54 35.74 -13.74
C PRO A 8 9.46 35.07 -12.87
N GLU A 9 9.10 33.82 -13.20
CA GLU A 9 8.00 33.12 -12.51
C GLU A 9 8.21 33.04 -10.99
N GLU A 10 9.46 32.97 -10.56
CA GLU A 10 9.89 32.93 -9.17
C GLU A 10 9.52 34.18 -8.36
N VAL A 11 9.24 35.32 -9.00
CA VAL A 11 8.91 36.59 -8.32
C VAL A 11 7.43 36.97 -8.49
N ARG A 12 6.73 36.27 -9.40
CA ARG A 12 5.34 36.57 -9.77
C ARG A 12 4.37 36.45 -8.59
N TRP A 13 4.63 35.53 -7.66
CA TRP A 13 3.80 35.34 -6.47
C TRP A 13 3.90 36.54 -5.50
N TYR A 14 5.09 37.11 -5.32
CA TYR A 14 5.31 38.25 -4.44
C TYR A 14 4.53 39.48 -4.91
N GLN A 15 4.52 39.73 -6.21
CA GLN A 15 3.79 40.85 -6.81
C GLN A 15 2.28 40.64 -6.75
N THR A 16 1.82 39.40 -6.98
CA THR A 16 0.40 39.07 -6.83
C THR A 16 -0.07 39.27 -5.39
N LEU A 17 0.76 38.94 -4.40
CA LEU A 17 0.48 39.21 -2.97
C LEU A 17 0.50 40.71 -2.65
N TRP A 18 1.39 41.47 -3.27
CA TRP A 18 1.45 42.92 -3.14
C TRP A 18 0.16 43.57 -3.69
N ASP A 19 -0.27 43.16 -4.89
CA ASP A 19 -1.46 43.67 -5.57
C ASP A 19 -2.77 43.25 -4.87
N MET A 20 -2.77 42.14 -4.12
CA MET A 20 -3.90 41.71 -3.27
C MET A 20 -4.26 42.70 -2.16
N ARG A 21 -3.39 43.67 -1.84
CA ARG A 21 -3.74 44.79 -0.94
C ARG A 21 -4.82 45.69 -1.54
N ASN A 22 -4.88 45.85 -2.86
CA ASN A 22 -5.95 46.60 -3.50
C ASN A 22 -7.26 45.80 -3.47
N ARG A 23 -8.30 46.37 -2.86
CA ARG A 23 -9.60 45.71 -2.66
C ARG A 23 -10.25 45.31 -3.99
N GLU A 24 -10.15 46.15 -5.02
CA GLU A 24 -10.73 45.89 -6.34
C GLU A 24 -10.02 44.75 -7.04
N PHE A 25 -8.68 44.79 -7.07
CA PHE A 25 -7.86 43.71 -7.61
C PHE A 25 -8.15 42.39 -6.89
N ARG A 26 -8.18 42.39 -5.56
CA ARG A 26 -8.47 41.20 -4.74
C ARG A 26 -9.81 40.57 -5.09
N THR A 27 -10.88 41.37 -5.17
CA THR A 27 -12.21 40.82 -5.48
C THR A 27 -12.29 40.24 -6.88
N THR A 28 -11.65 40.90 -7.85
CA THR A 28 -11.62 40.46 -9.25
C THR A 28 -10.77 39.21 -9.42
N PHE A 29 -9.60 39.17 -8.80
CA PHE A 29 -8.70 38.02 -8.77
C PHE A 29 -9.38 36.78 -8.14
N LEU A 30 -10.00 36.94 -6.96
CA LEU A 30 -10.71 35.85 -6.28
C LEU A 30 -11.90 35.34 -7.11
N LYS A 31 -12.69 36.23 -7.71
CA LYS A 31 -13.80 35.85 -8.60
C LYS A 31 -13.30 35.08 -9.81
N SER A 32 -12.22 35.56 -10.44
CA SER A 32 -11.58 34.90 -11.58
C SER A 32 -11.06 33.51 -11.20
N LYS A 33 -10.32 33.39 -10.10
CA LYS A 33 -9.80 32.11 -9.60
C LYS A 33 -10.90 31.12 -9.25
N ARG A 34 -12.00 31.55 -8.62
CA ARG A 34 -13.17 30.68 -8.39
C ARG A 34 -13.82 30.21 -9.68
N ARG A 35 -13.83 31.03 -10.73
CA ARG A 35 -14.35 30.64 -12.04
C ARG A 35 -13.42 29.62 -12.71
N GLN A 36 -12.12 29.86 -12.71
CA GLN A 36 -11.11 28.92 -13.22
C GLN A 36 -11.21 27.58 -12.50
N TRP A 37 -11.32 27.61 -11.17
CA TRP A 37 -11.49 26.41 -10.35
C TRP A 37 -12.78 25.65 -10.71
N ARG A 38 -13.91 26.34 -10.88
CA ARG A 38 -15.16 25.68 -11.32
C ARG A 38 -15.05 25.07 -12.71
N LEU A 39 -14.35 25.72 -13.64
CA LEU A 39 -14.11 25.17 -14.98
C LEU A 39 -13.20 23.94 -14.91
N PHE A 40 -12.11 24.01 -14.14
CA PHE A 40 -11.22 22.90 -13.87
C PHE A 40 -11.99 21.70 -13.30
N TRP A 41 -12.81 21.91 -12.27
CA TRP A 41 -13.64 20.84 -11.70
C TRP A 41 -14.69 20.28 -12.67
N LYS A 42 -15.19 21.09 -13.60
CA LYS A 42 -16.18 20.63 -14.57
C LYS A 42 -15.56 19.82 -15.71
N TYR A 43 -14.38 20.21 -16.18
CA TYR A 43 -13.79 19.66 -17.41
C TYR A 43 -12.56 18.78 -17.17
N GLU A 44 -11.75 19.06 -16.14
CA GLU A 44 -10.47 18.38 -15.88
C GLU A 44 -10.50 17.50 -14.63
N SER A 45 -11.62 17.47 -13.89
CA SER A 45 -11.76 16.62 -12.69
C SER A 45 -11.55 15.14 -12.98
N HIS A 46 -11.94 14.67 -14.16
CA HIS A 46 -11.73 13.28 -14.57
C HIS A 46 -10.24 12.91 -14.62
N LEU A 47 -9.37 13.80 -15.14
CA LEU A 47 -7.92 13.58 -15.19
C LEU A 47 -7.30 13.50 -13.79
N VAL A 48 -7.77 14.33 -12.87
CA VAL A 48 -7.33 14.29 -11.47
C VAL A 48 -7.78 13.00 -10.81
N TYR A 49 -9.04 12.61 -11.03
CA TYR A 49 -9.61 11.40 -10.48
C TYR A 49 -8.88 10.15 -10.97
N GLU A 50 -8.60 10.06 -12.27
CA GLU A 50 -7.79 8.97 -12.85
C GLU A 50 -6.39 8.91 -12.25
N ARG A 51 -5.69 10.05 -12.12
CA ARG A 51 -4.35 10.09 -11.53
C ARG A 51 -4.35 9.70 -10.06
N VAL A 52 -5.34 10.14 -9.28
CA VAL A 52 -5.46 9.82 -7.86
C VAL A 52 -5.80 8.34 -7.68
N ILE A 53 -6.71 7.78 -8.49
CA ILE A 53 -7.02 6.35 -8.45
C ILE A 53 -5.82 5.51 -8.84
N MET A 54 -5.13 5.85 -9.94
CA MET A 54 -3.94 5.12 -10.36
C MET A 54 -2.85 5.20 -9.29
N GLY A 55 -2.64 6.38 -8.69
CA GLY A 55 -1.73 6.54 -7.56
C GLY A 55 -2.13 5.69 -6.34
N PHE A 56 -3.42 5.63 -6.02
CA PHE A 56 -3.94 4.83 -4.92
C PHE A 56 -3.78 3.32 -5.17
N ILE A 57 -4.06 2.85 -6.40
CA ILE A 57 -3.87 1.46 -6.80
C ILE A 57 -2.39 1.07 -6.70
N VAL A 58 -1.50 1.90 -7.22
CA VAL A 58 -0.05 1.65 -7.16
C VAL A 58 0.45 1.64 -5.71
N ALA A 59 0.04 2.62 -4.89
CA ALA A 59 0.43 2.68 -3.49
C ALA A 59 -0.09 1.48 -2.68
N THR A 60 -1.33 1.06 -2.94
CA THR A 60 -1.94 -0.10 -2.28
C THR A 60 -1.27 -1.40 -2.74
N GLY A 61 -0.94 -1.53 -4.02
CA GLY A 61 -0.17 -2.65 -4.55
C GLY A 61 1.21 -2.77 -3.91
N LEU A 62 1.94 -1.65 -3.81
CA LEU A 62 3.24 -1.60 -3.14
C LEU A 62 3.13 -1.92 -1.65
N PHE A 63 2.12 -1.38 -0.97
CA PHE A 63 1.89 -1.63 0.46
C PHE A 63 1.51 -3.09 0.75
N LEU A 64 0.70 -3.70 -0.10
CA LEU A 64 0.35 -5.12 0.01
C LEU A 64 1.56 -6.01 -0.29
N MET A 65 2.39 -5.66 -1.27
CA MET A 65 3.64 -6.37 -1.51
C MET A 65 4.58 -6.25 -0.31
N SER A 66 4.78 -5.07 0.24
CA SER A 66 5.70 -4.87 1.37
C SER A 66 5.24 -5.52 2.68
N ASN A 67 3.94 -5.69 2.89
CA ASN A 67 3.39 -6.31 4.10
C ASN A 67 3.05 -7.79 3.94
N ALA A 68 2.92 -8.29 2.71
CA ALA A 68 2.86 -9.72 2.50
C ALA A 68 4.27 -10.27 2.69
N ASP A 69 4.43 -11.20 3.64
CA ASP A 69 5.63 -12.02 3.89
C ASP A 69 6.29 -12.60 2.61
N LEU A 70 5.57 -12.56 1.49
CA LEU A 70 6.00 -12.84 0.12
C LEU A 70 7.16 -11.95 -0.38
N THR A 71 7.26 -10.67 -0.01
CA THR A 71 8.41 -9.85 -0.44
C THR A 71 9.69 -10.21 0.29
N VAL A 72 9.62 -10.55 1.57
CA VAL A 72 10.74 -11.12 2.32
C VAL A 72 11.15 -12.49 1.77
N ALA A 73 10.18 -13.29 1.29
CA ALA A 73 10.45 -14.59 0.69
C ALA A 73 10.96 -14.53 -0.77
N LEU A 74 10.62 -13.49 -1.55
CA LEU A 74 11.02 -13.31 -2.96
C LEU A 74 12.29 -12.47 -3.12
N PHE A 75 12.50 -11.43 -2.30
CA PHE A 75 13.74 -10.65 -2.27
C PHE A 75 14.80 -11.36 -1.41
N ARG A 76 15.06 -12.63 -1.71
CA ARG A 76 16.24 -13.34 -1.18
C ARG A 76 17.48 -12.64 -1.71
N LEU A 77 18.16 -11.89 -0.86
CA LEU A 77 19.54 -11.52 -1.15
C LEU A 77 20.37 -12.81 -1.09
N PRO A 78 21.16 -13.14 -2.14
CA PRO A 78 21.95 -14.38 -2.17
C PRO A 78 23.04 -14.45 -1.09
N THR A 79 23.18 -13.41 -0.27
CA THR A 79 24.21 -13.23 0.76
C THR A 79 23.71 -13.35 2.20
N GLU A 80 22.42 -13.60 2.45
CA GLU A 80 21.90 -13.74 3.82
C GLU A 80 22.11 -15.16 4.39
N ASP A 81 22.64 -15.24 5.61
CA ASP A 81 22.97 -16.50 6.28
C ASP A 81 21.69 -17.28 6.64
N VAL A 82 21.62 -18.55 6.22
CA VAL A 82 20.43 -19.41 6.31
C VAL A 82 19.96 -19.58 7.76
N ASN A 83 20.89 -19.54 8.71
CA ASN A 83 20.59 -19.67 10.14
C ASN A 83 19.94 -18.43 10.75
N GLU A 84 20.19 -17.24 10.21
CA GLU A 84 19.53 -16.01 10.65
C GLU A 84 18.13 -15.89 10.03
N LEU A 85 17.98 -16.33 8.78
CA LEU A 85 16.70 -16.41 8.09
C LEU A 85 15.69 -17.32 8.82
N LEU A 86 16.14 -18.47 9.32
CA LEU A 86 15.29 -19.39 10.09
C LEU A 86 14.79 -18.80 11.43
N LYS A 87 15.38 -17.71 11.93
CA LYS A 87 14.94 -17.02 13.15
C LYS A 87 13.86 -15.97 12.88
N GLN A 88 13.65 -15.55 11.63
CA GLN A 88 12.57 -14.62 11.28
C GLN A 88 11.20 -15.22 11.61
N ASP A 89 10.29 -14.37 12.10
CA ASP A 89 8.98 -14.79 12.62
C ASP A 89 8.11 -15.50 11.58
N VAL A 90 8.31 -15.23 10.30
CA VAL A 90 7.65 -15.90 9.17
C VAL A 90 7.92 -17.41 9.18
N TRP A 91 9.17 -17.81 9.42
CA TRP A 91 9.58 -19.22 9.42
C TRP A 91 9.19 -19.94 10.71
N ARG A 92 9.01 -19.20 11.81
CA ARG A 92 8.41 -19.73 13.04
C ARG A 92 6.94 -20.06 12.84
N LYS A 93 6.19 -19.15 12.20
CA LYS A 93 4.77 -19.36 11.88
C LYS A 93 4.58 -20.57 10.97
N TYR A 94 5.39 -20.68 9.92
CA TYR A 94 5.36 -21.83 9.01
C TYR A 94 5.72 -23.16 9.72
N ARG A 95 6.74 -23.16 10.59
CA ARG A 95 7.10 -24.35 11.37
C ARG A 95 6.01 -24.78 12.33
N ASN A 96 5.35 -23.83 13.00
CA ASN A 96 4.26 -24.12 13.91
C ASN A 96 3.07 -24.74 13.16
N GLU A 97 2.71 -24.19 11.99
CA GLU A 97 1.63 -24.74 11.15
C GLU A 97 1.96 -26.16 10.65
N VAL A 98 3.22 -26.43 10.28
CA VAL A 98 3.66 -27.78 9.89
C VAL A 98 3.63 -28.75 11.07
N ASN A 99 4.02 -28.30 12.27
CA ASN A 99 3.97 -29.13 13.48
C ASN A 99 2.53 -29.44 13.89
N GLU A 100 1.62 -28.48 13.85
CA GLU A 100 0.18 -28.70 14.10
C GLU A 100 -0.41 -29.74 13.14
N ARG A 101 -0.06 -29.67 11.85
CA ARG A 101 -0.47 -30.68 10.86
C ARG A 101 0.08 -32.08 11.18
N LYS A 102 1.31 -32.17 11.67
CA LYS A 102 1.93 -33.45 12.06
C LYS A 102 1.28 -34.02 13.32
N GLU A 103 1.00 -33.20 14.32
CA GLU A 103 0.30 -33.61 15.55
C GLU A 103 -1.14 -34.06 15.28
N HIS A 104 -1.81 -33.40 14.34
CA HIS A 104 -3.13 -33.81 13.90
C HIS A 104 -3.10 -35.17 13.17
N ALA A 105 -2.12 -35.36 12.29
CA ALA A 105 -1.93 -36.63 11.59
C ALA A 105 -1.55 -37.78 12.54
N SER A 106 -0.72 -37.53 13.55
CA SER A 106 -0.36 -38.55 14.54
C SER A 106 -1.56 -38.96 15.39
N LYS A 107 -2.40 -38.00 15.82
CA LYS A 107 -3.64 -38.30 16.55
C LYS A 107 -4.61 -39.16 15.72
N MET A 108 -4.78 -38.85 14.43
CA MET A 108 -5.62 -39.65 13.53
C MET A 108 -5.08 -41.08 13.35
N LEU A 109 -3.76 -41.26 13.30
CA LEU A 109 -3.15 -42.59 13.23
C LEU A 109 -3.31 -43.37 14.54
N GLU A 110 -3.16 -42.72 15.68
CA GLU A 110 -3.40 -43.33 17.00
C GLU A 110 -4.86 -43.78 17.14
N GLU A 111 -5.82 -42.92 16.79
CA GLU A 111 -7.25 -43.26 16.80
C GLU A 111 -7.59 -44.41 15.83
N SER A 112 -6.99 -44.42 14.63
CA SER A 112 -7.14 -45.50 13.65
C SER A 112 -6.59 -46.83 14.20
N SER A 113 -5.41 -46.80 14.80
CA SER A 113 -4.77 -47.98 15.40
C SER A 113 -5.55 -48.52 16.61
N TYR A 114 -6.14 -47.63 17.41
CA TYR A 114 -7.00 -47.99 18.53
C TYR A 114 -8.27 -48.68 18.05
N MET A 115 -8.93 -48.15 17.02
CA MET A 115 -10.11 -48.79 16.41
C MET A 115 -9.78 -50.14 15.78
N GLN A 116 -8.62 -50.26 15.11
CA GLN A 116 -8.18 -51.52 14.53
C GLN A 116 -7.91 -52.60 15.59
N ASN A 117 -7.32 -52.24 16.73
CA ASN A 117 -7.08 -53.18 17.83
C ASN A 117 -8.37 -53.55 18.57
N LYS A 118 -9.32 -52.61 18.73
CA LYS A 118 -10.63 -52.88 19.34
C LYS A 118 -11.52 -53.80 18.47
N ASN A 119 -11.37 -53.73 17.15
CA ASN A 119 -12.14 -54.53 16.21
C ASN A 119 -11.49 -55.87 15.85
N LYS A 120 -10.35 -56.24 16.47
CA LYS A 120 -9.80 -57.59 16.31
C LYS A 120 -10.76 -58.59 16.97
N PRO A 121 -11.21 -59.64 16.24
CA PRO A 121 -11.99 -60.70 16.87
C PRO A 121 -11.13 -61.37 17.96
N PRO A 122 -11.74 -61.88 19.04
CA PRO A 122 -11.00 -62.64 20.04
C PRO A 122 -10.30 -63.79 19.32
N ALA A 123 -8.98 -63.90 19.52
CA ALA A 123 -8.20 -64.99 18.97
C ALA A 123 -8.81 -66.31 19.45
N SER A 124 -9.26 -67.12 18.49
CA SER A 124 -9.70 -68.51 18.69
C SER A 124 -8.51 -69.42 18.97
#